data_AF-A0A834W4X5-F1
#
_entry.id   AF-A0A834W4X5-F1
#
_cell.length_a   1.000
_cell.length_b   1.000
_cell.length_c   1.000
_cell.angle_alpha   90.00
_cell.angle_beta   90.00
_cell.angle_gamma   90.00
#
_symmetry.space_group_name_H-M   'P 1'
#
loop_
_entity.id
_entity.type
_entity.pdbx_description
1 polymer ?
#
loop_
_entity_poly.entity_id
_entity_poly.type
_entity_poly.pdbx_seq_one_letter_code
_entity_poly.pdbx_strand_id
1 'polypeptide(L)'
;MEQNPLPYIARYPDADVLTSSDQVIPTVVDDSLEIWQEVNAAYNIGIFHWRPTESAKKLAKEWKEMLLADEKIWDQNGFNEIVRKQLGPSVNEASGLVYAFDGNLKLGILPASIFCSGHTYFVQAMHQQLKLEPYAVHTTFQYGATEGKRHRLREAMLFYDPPEYFNPPGGFLSFKPSIPSSMLLSGKHTINSHFSLVNYQIKQIRTALAIASLLRRTLVMPPLWCRLDRLWFPHPGVLEGSMTRQPFICPLDHVFEVNVMLKELPEEEFGPGIGIREYSILDNPALPKEVKNSWLDVHLCKEGTQDCDTSNKTATRGVLRFPKQSNEETKKEDRFRNRVKRYMGIWCCVLDHIPGHIYYDMYWDEKPGWKAVPPQTSEDDHPPW
;
A
#
# COMPACT_ATOMS: atom_id res chain seq x y z
N MET A 1 -8.61 -15.09 -3.24
CA MET A 1 -10.05 -14.88 -3.53
C MET A 1 -10.46 -15.88 -4.60
N GLU A 2 -11.46 -16.73 -4.33
CA GLU A 2 -11.91 -17.80 -5.25
C GLU A 2 -13.43 -17.73 -5.53
N GLN A 3 -14.11 -16.66 -5.12
CA GLN A 3 -15.56 -16.56 -5.30
C GLN A 3 -15.94 -16.21 -6.74
N ASN A 4 -16.90 -16.95 -7.28
CA ASN A 4 -17.49 -16.65 -8.57
C ASN A 4 -18.47 -15.47 -8.43
N PRO A 5 -18.25 -14.31 -9.11
CA PRO A 5 -19.14 -13.16 -9.01
C PRO A 5 -20.44 -13.29 -9.82
N LEU A 6 -20.55 -14.29 -10.70
CA LEU A 6 -21.71 -14.41 -11.60
C LEU A 6 -23.06 -14.58 -10.87
N PRO A 7 -23.19 -15.37 -9.79
CA PRO A 7 -24.43 -15.45 -9.02
C PRO A 7 -24.83 -14.12 -8.39
N TYR A 8 -23.85 -13.35 -7.89
CA TYR A 8 -24.10 -12.00 -7.38
C TYR A 8 -24.67 -11.09 -8.47
N ILE A 9 -24.03 -11.07 -9.64
CA ILE A 9 -24.41 -10.25 -10.79
C ILE A 9 -25.82 -10.65 -11.29
N ALA A 10 -26.16 -11.93 -11.25
CA ALA A 10 -27.46 -12.45 -11.68
C ALA A 10 -28.65 -11.91 -10.88
N ARG A 11 -28.43 -11.34 -9.69
CA ARG A 11 -29.47 -10.64 -8.90
C ARG A 11 -29.98 -9.36 -9.57
N TYR A 12 -29.22 -8.82 -10.53
CA TYR A 12 -29.52 -7.57 -11.24
C TYR A 12 -29.66 -7.82 -12.76
N PRO A 13 -30.67 -8.60 -13.19
CA PRO A 13 -30.82 -8.97 -14.60
C PRO A 13 -31.07 -7.76 -15.52
N ASP A 14 -31.69 -6.71 -14.98
CA ASP A 14 -32.00 -5.47 -15.69
C ASP A 14 -30.82 -4.52 -15.84
N ALA A 15 -29.71 -4.73 -15.14
CA ALA A 15 -28.54 -3.86 -15.25
C ALA A 15 -27.90 -3.99 -16.63
N ASP A 16 -27.66 -2.84 -17.28
CA ASP A 16 -26.85 -2.76 -18.49
C ASP A 16 -25.36 -2.78 -18.12
N VAL A 17 -25.01 -2.03 -17.08
CA VAL A 17 -23.65 -1.91 -16.56
C VAL A 17 -23.68 -1.96 -15.03
N LEU A 18 -22.80 -2.75 -14.44
CA LEU A 18 -22.43 -2.63 -13.03
C LEU A 18 -20.98 -2.16 -12.95
N THR A 19 -20.71 -1.16 -12.13
CA THR A 19 -19.37 -0.54 -11.98
C THR A 19 -18.95 -0.51 -10.51
N SER A 20 -17.67 -0.73 -10.20
CA SER A 20 -17.14 -0.37 -8.88
C SER A 20 -17.07 1.15 -8.70
N SER A 21 -16.73 1.59 -7.49
CA SER A 21 -16.48 2.99 -7.18
C SER A 21 -15.23 3.16 -6.32
N ASP A 22 -14.65 4.36 -6.33
CA ASP A 22 -13.62 4.78 -5.39
C ASP A 22 -14.24 5.32 -4.07
N GLN A 23 -15.49 4.94 -3.78
CA GLN A 23 -16.18 5.29 -2.55
C GLN A 23 -15.46 4.63 -1.36
N VAL A 24 -15.20 5.44 -0.34
CA VAL A 24 -14.47 5.02 0.88
C VAL A 24 -15.35 5.03 2.13
N ILE A 25 -16.52 5.67 2.07
CA ILE A 25 -17.54 5.65 3.11
C ILE A 25 -18.63 4.68 2.64
N PRO A 26 -18.89 3.57 3.35
CA PRO A 26 -19.89 2.61 2.90
C PRO A 26 -21.27 3.28 2.87
N THR A 27 -22.00 3.20 1.75
CA THR A 27 -23.41 3.62 1.70
C THR A 27 -24.34 2.48 2.11
N VAL A 28 -23.85 1.25 2.03
CA VAL A 28 -24.51 0.03 2.49
C VAL A 28 -23.58 -0.81 3.35
N VAL A 29 -24.15 -1.58 4.28
CA VAL A 29 -23.41 -2.46 5.20
C VAL A 29 -23.60 -3.94 4.90
N ASP A 30 -24.41 -4.25 3.88
CA ASP A 30 -24.66 -5.59 3.36
C ASP A 30 -24.04 -5.73 1.95
N ASP A 31 -24.55 -6.69 1.16
CA ASP A 31 -24.09 -6.95 -0.20
C ASP A 31 -25.01 -6.35 -1.28
N SER A 32 -25.89 -5.40 -0.95
CA SER A 32 -26.70 -4.68 -1.94
C SER A 32 -25.85 -3.71 -2.77
N LEU A 33 -26.39 -3.19 -3.89
CA LEU A 33 -25.72 -2.10 -4.62
C LEU A 33 -25.59 -0.86 -3.74
N GLU A 34 -24.56 -0.03 -3.99
CA GLU A 34 -24.43 1.25 -3.29
C GLU A 34 -25.66 2.13 -3.56
N ILE A 35 -26.05 2.91 -2.56
CA ILE A 35 -27.05 3.98 -2.69
C ILE A 35 -26.42 5.07 -3.55
N TRP A 36 -26.74 5.07 -4.85
CA TRP A 36 -26.07 5.93 -5.83
C TRP A 36 -26.14 7.43 -5.51
N GLN A 37 -27.17 7.87 -4.78
CA GLN A 37 -27.32 9.25 -4.31
C GLN A 37 -26.28 9.64 -3.25
N GLU A 38 -25.73 8.67 -2.52
CA GLU A 38 -24.73 8.85 -1.46
C GLU A 38 -23.29 8.62 -1.96
N VAL A 39 -23.14 8.08 -3.18
CA VAL A 39 -21.83 7.87 -3.81
C VAL A 39 -21.31 9.20 -4.36
N ASN A 40 -20.41 9.82 -3.61
CA ASN A 40 -19.78 11.09 -3.96
C ASN A 40 -18.43 10.93 -4.67
N ALA A 41 -17.82 9.74 -4.58
CA ALA A 41 -16.57 9.42 -5.25
C ALA A 41 -16.75 9.14 -6.76
N ALA A 42 -15.63 9.00 -7.48
CA ALA A 42 -15.63 8.56 -8.86
C ALA A 42 -16.13 7.13 -8.99
N TYR A 43 -16.87 6.83 -10.06
CA TYR A 43 -17.12 5.46 -10.47
C TYR A 43 -15.82 4.92 -11.04
N ASN A 44 -15.34 3.84 -10.43
CA ASN A 44 -14.05 3.27 -10.72
C ASN A 44 -14.18 2.32 -11.92
N ILE A 45 -13.24 2.44 -12.84
CA ILE A 45 -13.28 1.69 -14.11
C ILE A 45 -12.52 0.35 -14.06
N GLY A 46 -12.10 -0.07 -12.87
CA GLY A 46 -11.28 -1.25 -12.66
C GLY A 46 -12.06 -2.56 -12.55
N ILE A 47 -13.34 -2.50 -12.18
CA ILE A 47 -14.23 -3.66 -12.10
C ILE A 47 -15.56 -3.29 -12.74
N PHE A 48 -15.90 -4.03 -13.79
CA PHE A 48 -17.16 -3.88 -14.49
C PHE A 48 -17.86 -5.21 -14.75
N HIS A 49 -19.18 -5.13 -14.85
CA HIS A 49 -19.97 -6.05 -15.64
C HIS A 49 -20.69 -5.27 -16.75
N TRP A 50 -20.58 -5.74 -17.99
CA TRP A 50 -21.28 -5.17 -19.14
C TRP A 50 -22.20 -6.22 -19.74
N ARG A 51 -23.47 -5.86 -19.91
CA ARG A 51 -24.43 -6.63 -20.71
C ARG A 51 -24.43 -6.05 -22.13
N PRO A 52 -24.51 -6.87 -23.20
CA PRO A 52 -24.44 -6.39 -24.58
C PRO A 52 -25.77 -5.76 -25.05
N THR A 53 -26.34 -4.86 -24.25
CA THR A 53 -27.55 -4.09 -24.59
C THR A 53 -27.21 -2.95 -25.55
N GLU A 54 -28.22 -2.42 -26.24
CA GLU A 54 -27.99 -1.30 -27.17
C GLU A 54 -27.48 -0.05 -26.42
N SER A 55 -28.00 0.21 -25.21
CA SER A 55 -27.53 1.30 -24.33
C SER A 55 -26.05 1.13 -23.95
N ALA A 56 -25.65 -0.07 -23.53
CA ALA A 56 -24.26 -0.35 -23.13
C ALA A 56 -23.28 -0.25 -24.32
N LYS A 57 -23.65 -0.78 -25.49
CA LYS A 57 -22.84 -0.66 -26.72
C LYS A 57 -22.70 0.81 -27.14
N LYS A 58 -23.76 1.59 -27.03
CA LYS A 58 -23.74 3.03 -27.34
C LYS A 58 -22.79 3.78 -26.40
N LEU A 59 -22.89 3.54 -25.08
CA LEU A 59 -21.96 4.11 -24.10
C LEU A 59 -20.50 3.73 -24.41
N ALA A 60 -20.22 2.45 -24.63
CA ALA A 60 -18.87 1.97 -24.91
C ALA A 60 -18.29 2.58 -26.20
N LYS A 61 -19.13 2.75 -27.23
CA LYS A 61 -18.73 3.41 -28.49
C LYS A 61 -18.37 4.88 -28.25
N GLU A 62 -19.22 5.63 -27.56
CA GLU A 62 -18.99 7.05 -27.30
C GLU A 62 -17.78 7.28 -26.40
N TRP A 63 -17.61 6.45 -25.36
CA TRP A 63 -16.44 6.52 -24.49
C TRP A 63 -15.15 6.23 -25.25
N LYS A 64 -15.13 5.20 -26.10
CA LYS A 64 -13.98 4.92 -26.97
C LYS A 64 -13.68 6.08 -27.92
N GLU A 65 -14.69 6.66 -28.56
CA GLU A 65 -14.52 7.78 -29.48
C GLU A 65 -13.98 9.03 -28.78
N MET A 66 -14.46 9.32 -27.55
CA MET A 66 -13.91 10.37 -26.69
C MET A 66 -12.42 10.17 -26.40
N LEU A 67 -12.03 8.98 -25.94
CA LEU A 67 -10.64 8.70 -25.56
C LEU A 67 -9.67 8.70 -26.76
N LEU A 68 -10.15 8.30 -27.94
CA LEU A 68 -9.34 8.35 -29.16
C LEU A 68 -9.20 9.77 -29.73
N ALA A 69 -10.12 10.68 -29.39
CA ALA A 69 -10.08 12.06 -29.88
C ALA A 69 -9.10 12.94 -29.09
N ASP A 70 -8.85 12.63 -27.81
CA ASP A 70 -7.92 13.38 -26.96
C ASP A 70 -7.20 12.47 -25.96
N GLU A 71 -5.90 12.26 -26.18
CA GLU A 71 -5.02 11.46 -25.33
C GLU A 71 -4.83 12.03 -23.91
N LYS A 72 -5.23 13.29 -23.66
CA LYS A 72 -5.16 13.93 -22.34
C LYS A 72 -6.33 13.55 -21.45
N ILE A 73 -7.40 12.99 -22.01
CA ILE A 73 -8.55 12.55 -21.22
C ILE A 73 -8.16 11.26 -20.50
N TRP A 74 -8.10 11.33 -19.18
CA TRP A 74 -7.98 10.14 -18.36
C TRP A 74 -9.27 9.31 -18.47
N ASP A 75 -9.14 8.02 -18.80
CA ASP A 75 -10.23 7.09 -19.06
C ASP A 75 -11.31 7.07 -17.96
N GLN A 76 -10.91 7.05 -16.70
CA GLN A 76 -11.85 7.11 -15.56
C GLN A 76 -12.65 8.41 -15.53
N ASN A 77 -12.01 9.55 -15.80
CA ASN A 77 -12.68 10.85 -15.85
C ASN A 77 -13.66 10.90 -17.02
N GLY A 78 -13.24 10.44 -18.21
CA GLY A 78 -14.11 10.37 -19.40
C GLY A 78 -15.34 9.49 -19.17
N PHE A 79 -15.18 8.33 -18.51
CA PHE A 79 -16.32 7.47 -18.15
C PHE A 79 -17.31 8.19 -17.23
N ASN A 80 -16.80 8.81 -16.16
CA ASN A 80 -17.63 9.54 -15.21
C ASN A 80 -18.35 10.73 -15.86
N GLU A 81 -17.67 11.47 -16.75
CA GLU A 81 -18.28 12.57 -17.50
C GLU A 81 -19.45 12.09 -18.36
N ILE A 82 -19.25 11.02 -19.14
CA ILE A 82 -20.29 10.50 -20.04
C ILE A 82 -21.46 9.93 -19.23
N VAL A 83 -21.19 9.09 -18.24
CA VAL A 83 -22.25 8.38 -17.51
C VAL A 83 -23.08 9.34 -16.64
N ARG A 84 -22.50 10.47 -16.22
CA ARG A 84 -23.19 11.49 -15.42
C ARG A 84 -23.82 12.62 -16.24
N LYS A 85 -23.73 12.60 -17.58
CA LYS A 85 -24.44 13.55 -18.47
C LYS A 85 -25.92 13.67 -18.10
N GLN A 86 -26.53 12.54 -17.80
CA GLN A 86 -27.81 12.43 -17.14
C GLN A 86 -27.69 11.35 -16.08
N LEU A 87 -28.13 11.63 -14.86
CA LEU A 87 -28.20 10.65 -13.78
C LEU A 87 -29.55 10.79 -13.07
N GLY A 88 -30.25 9.67 -12.91
CA GLY A 88 -31.61 9.61 -12.41
C GLY A 88 -32.67 9.64 -13.52
N PRO A 89 -33.93 9.32 -13.15
CA PRO A 89 -34.36 8.83 -11.85
C PRO A 89 -33.91 7.38 -11.59
N SER A 90 -34.29 6.83 -10.43
CA SER A 90 -34.14 5.39 -10.18
C SER A 90 -34.95 4.57 -11.20
N VAL A 91 -34.44 3.42 -11.62
CA VAL A 91 -35.14 2.51 -12.54
C VAL A 91 -36.37 1.91 -11.85
N ASN A 92 -36.21 1.52 -10.58
CA ASN A 92 -37.29 1.22 -9.64
C ASN A 92 -36.75 1.31 -8.21
N GLU A 93 -37.61 1.65 -7.25
CA GLU A 93 -37.23 1.98 -5.87
C GLU A 93 -36.46 0.87 -5.14
N ALA A 94 -36.66 -0.40 -5.50
CA ALA A 94 -36.06 -1.55 -4.79
C ALA A 94 -34.78 -2.11 -5.44
N SER A 95 -34.47 -1.73 -6.68
CA SER A 95 -33.38 -2.37 -7.45
C SER A 95 -31.98 -1.87 -7.12
N GLY A 96 -31.86 -0.66 -6.57
CA GLY A 96 -30.58 0.05 -6.50
C GLY A 96 -30.04 0.53 -7.87
N LEU A 97 -30.81 0.36 -8.95
CA LEU A 97 -30.41 0.80 -10.30
C LEU A 97 -30.89 2.23 -10.59
N VAL A 98 -30.12 2.93 -11.41
CA VAL A 98 -30.36 4.31 -11.82
C VAL A 98 -30.25 4.46 -13.33
N TYR A 99 -31.10 5.30 -13.93
CA TYR A 99 -30.92 5.71 -15.32
C TYR A 99 -29.73 6.66 -15.45
N ALA A 100 -28.87 6.42 -16.44
CA ALA A 100 -27.63 7.16 -16.62
C ALA A 100 -27.35 7.47 -18.11
N PHE A 101 -26.25 8.19 -18.36
CA PHE A 101 -25.74 8.52 -19.70
C PHE A 101 -26.69 9.39 -20.54
N ASP A 102 -27.64 8.79 -21.24
CA ASP A 102 -28.62 9.46 -22.11
C ASP A 102 -30.07 9.23 -21.64
N GLY A 103 -30.22 8.80 -20.39
CA GLY A 103 -31.50 8.48 -19.77
C GLY A 103 -32.00 7.06 -20.07
N ASN A 104 -31.28 6.25 -20.86
CA ASN A 104 -31.69 4.87 -21.19
C ASN A 104 -30.81 3.79 -20.55
N LEU A 105 -29.56 4.12 -20.18
CA LEU A 105 -28.66 3.15 -19.56
C LEU A 105 -29.08 2.86 -18.12
N LYS A 106 -29.27 1.59 -17.76
CA LYS A 106 -29.52 1.14 -16.40
C LYS A 106 -28.19 0.80 -15.72
N LEU A 107 -27.73 1.69 -14.85
CA LEU A 107 -26.47 1.58 -14.11
C LEU A 107 -26.72 1.07 -12.69
N GLY A 108 -25.85 0.19 -12.21
CA GLY A 108 -25.72 -0.14 -10.79
C GLY A 108 -24.29 0.07 -10.31
N ILE A 109 -24.13 0.48 -9.04
CA ILE A 109 -22.82 0.68 -8.43
C ILE A 109 -22.57 -0.48 -7.46
N LEU A 110 -21.51 -1.23 -7.71
CA LEU A 110 -21.11 -2.37 -6.89
C LEU A 110 -20.62 -1.87 -5.51
N PRO A 111 -21.02 -2.53 -4.41
CA PRO A 111 -20.62 -2.15 -3.06
C PRO A 111 -19.11 -2.29 -2.86
N ALA A 112 -18.48 -1.23 -2.39
CA ALA A 112 -17.03 -1.14 -2.15
C ALA A 112 -16.57 -2.10 -1.01
N SER A 113 -17.51 -2.65 -0.25
CA SER A 113 -17.27 -3.67 0.77
C SER A 113 -16.89 -5.04 0.20
N ILE A 114 -17.31 -5.39 -1.02
CA ILE A 114 -17.05 -6.69 -1.65
C ILE A 114 -16.52 -6.62 -3.09
N PHE A 115 -16.64 -5.46 -3.74
CA PHE A 115 -15.93 -5.11 -4.98
C PHE A 115 -14.95 -3.98 -4.64
N CYS A 116 -13.93 -4.34 -3.89
CA CYS A 116 -13.17 -3.38 -3.12
C CYS A 116 -12.22 -2.55 -3.97
N SER A 117 -12.11 -1.28 -3.63
CA SER A 117 -10.94 -0.46 -3.95
C SER A 117 -9.75 -0.85 -3.06
N GLY A 118 -8.57 -0.32 -3.36
CA GLY A 118 -7.42 -0.60 -2.51
C GLY A 118 -7.51 0.03 -1.13
N HIS A 119 -8.19 1.17 -1.00
CA HIS A 119 -8.40 1.78 0.29
C HIS A 119 -9.33 0.93 1.17
N THR A 120 -10.48 0.53 0.62
CA THR A 120 -11.50 -0.25 1.35
C THR A 120 -11.02 -1.67 1.70
N TYR A 121 -10.19 -2.30 0.85
CA TYR A 121 -9.63 -3.62 1.17
C TYR A 121 -8.40 -3.54 2.09
N PHE A 122 -7.38 -2.76 1.73
CA PHE A 122 -6.06 -2.84 2.38
C PHE A 122 -5.88 -1.90 3.58
N VAL A 123 -6.59 -0.77 3.60
CA VAL A 123 -6.46 0.23 4.69
C VAL A 123 -7.60 0.07 5.70
N GLN A 124 -8.83 0.00 5.21
CA GLN A 124 -10.00 -0.15 6.07
C GLN A 124 -10.27 -1.59 6.48
N ALA A 125 -9.87 -2.58 5.66
CA ALA A 125 -10.32 -3.96 5.78
C ALA A 125 -11.86 -4.05 5.95
N MET A 126 -12.59 -3.25 5.17
CA MET A 126 -14.04 -3.02 5.32
C MET A 126 -14.82 -4.32 5.34
N HIS A 127 -14.51 -5.24 4.41
CA HIS A 127 -15.11 -6.57 4.34
C HIS A 127 -14.99 -7.36 5.65
N GLN A 128 -13.84 -7.31 6.33
CA GLN A 128 -13.64 -8.00 7.61
C GLN A 128 -14.49 -7.37 8.72
N GLN A 129 -14.63 -6.04 8.71
CA GLN A 129 -15.44 -5.33 9.70
C GLN A 129 -16.94 -5.59 9.52
N LEU A 130 -17.39 -5.70 8.27
CA LEU A 130 -18.77 -6.00 7.91
C LEU A 130 -19.08 -7.51 7.85
N LYS A 131 -18.05 -8.37 8.00
CA LYS A 131 -18.14 -9.83 7.87
C LYS A 131 -18.68 -10.27 6.51
N LEU A 132 -18.21 -9.60 5.46
CA LEU A 132 -18.52 -9.89 4.08
C LEU A 132 -17.30 -10.51 3.39
N GLU A 133 -17.55 -11.23 2.31
CA GLU A 133 -16.52 -11.88 1.51
C GLU A 133 -16.35 -11.15 0.16
N PRO A 134 -15.16 -10.61 -0.13
CA PRO A 134 -14.92 -9.92 -1.39
C PRO A 134 -14.88 -10.84 -2.61
N TYR A 135 -15.45 -10.36 -3.71
CA TYR A 135 -15.36 -10.99 -5.03
C TYR A 135 -14.14 -10.53 -5.81
N ALA A 136 -13.80 -9.25 -5.68
CA ALA A 136 -12.70 -8.64 -6.44
C ALA A 136 -12.08 -7.48 -5.65
N VAL A 137 -10.81 -7.23 -5.92
CA VAL A 137 -10.07 -6.07 -5.40
C VAL A 137 -9.41 -5.38 -6.58
N HIS A 138 -9.70 -4.11 -6.75
CA HIS A 138 -9.00 -3.25 -7.71
C HIS A 138 -7.99 -2.38 -6.97
N THR A 139 -6.75 -2.38 -7.46
CA THR A 139 -5.69 -1.59 -6.85
C THR A 139 -5.76 -0.12 -7.29
N THR A 140 -6.70 0.63 -6.69
CA THR A 140 -6.67 2.10 -6.53
C THR A 140 -6.25 2.51 -5.12
N PHE A 141 -5.82 3.77 -4.97
CA PHE A 141 -5.24 4.30 -3.73
C PHE A 141 -3.87 3.73 -3.32
N GLN A 142 -3.08 3.22 -4.27
CA GLN A 142 -1.70 2.78 -4.04
C GLN A 142 -0.68 3.73 -4.66
N TYR A 143 0.47 3.78 -4.03
CA TYR A 143 1.66 4.47 -4.47
C TYR A 143 2.67 3.49 -5.08
N GLY A 144 3.71 3.98 -5.74
CA GLY A 144 4.74 3.13 -6.33
C GLY A 144 4.35 2.42 -7.64
N ALA A 145 3.36 2.96 -8.38
CA ALA A 145 2.95 2.46 -9.70
C ALA A 145 2.68 0.94 -9.71
N THR A 146 3.07 0.23 -10.78
CA THR A 146 2.86 -1.22 -10.93
C THR A 146 3.52 -2.01 -9.79
N GLU A 147 4.71 -1.60 -9.36
CA GLU A 147 5.46 -2.33 -8.34
C GLU A 147 4.81 -2.22 -6.96
N GLY A 148 4.33 -1.04 -6.58
CA GLY A 148 3.57 -0.87 -5.34
C GLY A 148 2.21 -1.56 -5.37
N LYS A 149 1.49 -1.53 -6.50
CA LYS A 149 0.24 -2.31 -6.69
C LYS A 149 0.48 -3.81 -6.50
N ARG A 150 1.56 -4.34 -7.09
CA ARG A 150 1.94 -5.75 -6.95
C ARG A 150 2.32 -6.08 -5.51
N HIS A 151 3.14 -5.24 -4.86
CA HIS A 151 3.50 -5.43 -3.46
C HIS A 151 2.27 -5.42 -2.54
N ARG A 152 1.30 -4.53 -2.80
CA ARG A 152 0.05 -4.47 -2.03
C ARG A 152 -0.75 -5.77 -2.10
N LEU A 153 -0.87 -6.35 -3.30
CA LEU A 153 -1.52 -7.64 -3.49
C LEU A 153 -0.76 -8.76 -2.77
N ARG A 154 0.58 -8.73 -2.79
CA ARG A 154 1.43 -9.69 -2.08
C ARG A 154 1.27 -9.59 -0.55
N GLU A 155 1.23 -8.38 0.00
CA GLU A 155 0.98 -8.15 1.44
C GLU A 155 -0.31 -8.85 1.89
N ALA A 156 -1.35 -8.84 1.05
CA ALA A 156 -2.61 -9.53 1.30
C ALA A 156 -2.66 -10.99 0.82
N MET A 157 -1.55 -11.56 0.33
CA MET A 157 -1.47 -12.90 -0.29
C MET A 157 -2.45 -13.12 -1.45
N LEU A 158 -2.75 -12.06 -2.21
CA LEU A 158 -3.65 -12.08 -3.37
C LEU A 158 -2.92 -12.15 -4.70
N PHE A 159 -1.59 -12.04 -4.71
CA PHE A 159 -0.78 -12.14 -5.91
C PHE A 159 -0.17 -13.55 -6.03
N TYR A 160 -0.20 -14.10 -7.24
CA TYR A 160 0.45 -15.37 -7.54
C TYR A 160 1.87 -15.10 -8.04
N ASP A 161 2.85 -15.66 -7.33
CA ASP A 161 4.26 -15.58 -7.67
C ASP A 161 4.85 -16.97 -7.99
N PRO A 162 5.90 -17.03 -8.81
CA PRO A 162 6.57 -18.30 -9.09
C PRO A 162 7.38 -18.79 -7.87
N PRO A 163 7.71 -20.09 -7.78
CA PRO A 163 8.36 -20.68 -6.60
C PRO A 163 9.67 -19.98 -6.17
N GLU A 164 10.43 -19.44 -7.12
CA GLU A 164 11.70 -18.74 -6.85
C GLU A 164 11.51 -17.48 -6.01
N TYR A 165 10.32 -16.87 -6.06
CA TYR A 165 9.99 -15.71 -5.25
C TYR A 165 10.05 -16.02 -3.75
N PHE A 166 9.65 -17.25 -3.39
CA PHE A 166 9.55 -17.77 -2.02
C PHE A 166 10.84 -18.45 -1.53
N ASN A 167 11.85 -18.60 -2.39
CA ASN A 167 13.15 -19.15 -2.01
C ASN A 167 14.29 -18.37 -2.71
N PRO A 168 14.50 -17.10 -2.33
CA PRO A 168 15.52 -16.29 -2.98
C PRO A 168 16.94 -16.77 -2.63
N PRO A 169 17.92 -16.54 -3.52
CA PRO A 169 19.33 -16.78 -3.20
C PRO A 169 19.75 -16.07 -1.91
N GLY A 170 20.54 -16.74 -1.07
CA GLY A 170 20.95 -16.24 0.25
C GLY A 170 19.88 -16.38 1.35
N GLY A 171 18.62 -16.60 0.99
CA GLY A 171 17.50 -16.75 1.90
C GLY A 171 16.98 -15.43 2.48
N PHE A 172 16.06 -15.53 3.42
CA PHE A 172 15.43 -14.38 4.06
C PHE A 172 16.21 -13.88 5.28
N LEU A 173 16.05 -12.60 5.57
CA LEU A 173 16.30 -11.97 6.88
C LEU A 173 14.99 -11.35 7.34
N SER A 174 14.51 -11.70 8.51
CA SER A 174 13.40 -11.01 9.19
C SER A 174 13.87 -10.54 10.56
N PHE A 175 13.18 -9.55 11.12
CA PHE A 175 13.41 -9.12 12.49
C PHE A 175 12.08 -8.90 13.20
N LYS A 176 12.08 -9.05 14.52
CA LYS A 176 10.93 -8.71 15.35
C LYS A 176 10.96 -7.21 15.64
N PRO A 177 10.05 -6.38 15.09
CA PRO A 177 9.99 -4.98 15.44
C PRO A 177 9.62 -4.85 16.92
N SER A 178 10.30 -3.96 17.63
CA SER A 178 9.87 -3.51 18.95
C SER A 178 9.15 -2.18 18.77
N ILE A 179 7.96 -1.99 19.32
CA ILE A 179 7.26 -0.70 19.36
C ILE A 179 6.65 -0.57 20.75
N PRO A 180 6.98 0.47 21.53
CA PRO A 180 6.36 0.70 22.82
C PRO A 180 4.84 0.85 22.67
N SER A 181 4.06 0.14 23.50
CA SER A 181 2.59 0.22 23.44
C SER A 181 2.05 1.64 23.59
N SER A 182 2.75 2.51 24.32
CA SER A 182 2.40 3.93 24.44
C SER A 182 2.46 4.68 23.10
N MET A 183 3.39 4.32 22.20
CA MET A 183 3.46 4.90 20.86
C MET A 183 2.34 4.42 19.93
N LEU A 184 1.68 3.31 20.26
CA LEU A 184 0.52 2.82 19.51
C LEU A 184 -0.80 3.33 20.10
N LEU A 185 -0.96 3.25 21.41
CA LEU A 185 -2.27 3.35 22.07
C LEU A 185 -2.50 4.64 22.86
N SER A 186 -1.46 5.44 23.12
CA SER A 186 -1.57 6.64 23.96
C SER A 186 -1.63 7.94 23.14
N GLY A 187 -2.35 8.92 23.67
CA GLY A 187 -2.42 10.28 23.15
C GLY A 187 -3.23 10.44 21.87
N LYS A 188 -3.37 11.68 21.41
CA LYS A 188 -4.10 12.00 20.17
C LYS A 188 -3.29 11.56 18.94
N HIS A 189 -4.00 11.19 17.88
CA HIS A 189 -3.40 10.89 16.58
C HIS A 189 -3.25 12.17 15.77
N THR A 190 -2.05 12.73 15.82
CA THR A 190 -1.64 13.95 15.11
C THR A 190 -0.48 13.65 14.17
N ILE A 191 -0.14 14.58 13.27
CA ILE A 191 1.04 14.50 12.40
C ILE A 191 2.30 14.19 13.22
N ASN A 192 2.53 14.92 14.32
CA ASN A 192 3.69 14.70 15.19
C ASN A 192 3.73 13.29 15.77
N SER A 193 2.60 12.78 16.27
CA SER A 193 2.53 11.42 16.82
C SER A 193 2.69 10.34 15.74
N HIS A 194 2.19 10.60 14.53
CA HIS A 194 2.35 9.72 13.36
C HIS A 194 3.82 9.59 12.99
N PHE A 195 4.49 10.72 12.76
CA PHE A 195 5.91 10.71 12.41
C PHE A 195 6.76 10.16 13.54
N SER A 196 6.44 10.43 14.81
CA SER A 196 7.15 9.81 15.94
C SER A 196 7.08 8.27 15.89
N LEU A 197 5.91 7.71 15.60
CA LEU A 197 5.71 6.26 15.47
C LEU A 197 6.40 5.68 14.23
N VAL A 198 6.26 6.33 13.07
CA VAL A 198 6.84 5.84 11.81
C VAL A 198 8.37 5.97 11.85
N ASN A 199 8.92 7.08 12.32
CA ASN A 199 10.35 7.31 12.48
C ASN A 199 11.02 6.27 13.41
N TYR A 200 10.32 5.87 14.47
CA TYR A 200 10.78 4.82 15.39
C TYR A 200 10.93 3.46 14.67
N GLN A 201 10.01 3.14 13.76
CA GLN A 201 10.06 1.93 12.94
C GLN A 201 11.12 2.03 11.83
N ILE A 202 11.19 3.17 11.13
CA ILE A 202 12.20 3.45 10.09
C ILE A 202 13.62 3.22 10.64
N LYS A 203 13.90 3.66 11.86
CA LYS A 203 15.23 3.46 12.49
C LYS A 203 15.60 1.98 12.61
N GLN A 204 14.66 1.13 12.99
CA GLN A 204 14.87 -0.33 13.07
C GLN A 204 15.00 -0.95 11.68
N ILE A 205 14.17 -0.53 10.73
CA ILE A 205 14.20 -0.99 9.34
C ILE A 205 15.53 -0.61 8.67
N ARG A 206 16.06 0.59 8.93
CA ARG A 206 17.39 1.03 8.45
C ARG A 206 18.49 0.07 8.89
N THR A 207 18.48 -0.35 10.16
CA THR A 207 19.41 -1.35 10.67
C THR A 207 19.21 -2.71 10.00
N ALA A 208 17.96 -3.13 9.81
CA ALA A 208 17.66 -4.40 9.13
C ALA A 208 18.10 -4.40 7.65
N LEU A 209 17.93 -3.29 6.93
CA LEU A 209 18.43 -3.10 5.56
C LEU A 209 19.96 -3.19 5.50
N ALA A 210 20.67 -2.59 6.46
CA ALA A 210 22.13 -2.67 6.54
C ALA A 210 22.59 -4.12 6.74
N ILE A 211 21.96 -4.86 7.65
CA ILE A 211 22.26 -6.27 7.91
C ILE A 211 21.92 -7.13 6.69
N ALA A 212 20.76 -6.92 6.05
CA ALA A 212 20.35 -7.63 4.84
C ALA A 212 21.39 -7.45 3.72
N SER A 213 21.86 -6.22 3.51
CA SER A 213 22.92 -5.88 2.55
C SER A 213 24.23 -6.61 2.86
N LEU A 214 24.68 -6.57 4.12
CA LEU A 214 25.93 -7.21 4.56
C LEU A 214 25.87 -8.75 4.42
N LEU A 215 24.72 -9.34 4.69
CA LEU A 215 24.51 -10.79 4.62
C LEU A 215 24.12 -11.28 3.22
N ARG A 216 23.86 -10.38 2.27
CA ARG A 216 23.23 -10.68 0.97
C ARG A 216 21.95 -11.51 1.12
N ARG A 217 21.09 -11.09 2.04
CA ARG A 217 19.79 -11.70 2.31
C ARG A 217 18.66 -10.80 1.85
N THR A 218 17.56 -11.41 1.46
CA THR A 218 16.33 -10.67 1.14
C THR A 218 15.63 -10.28 2.44
N LEU A 219 15.42 -8.99 2.68
CA LEU A 219 14.74 -8.49 3.87
C LEU A 219 13.23 -8.72 3.78
N VAL A 220 12.66 -9.44 4.72
CA VAL A 220 11.22 -9.43 4.98
C VAL A 220 10.91 -8.14 5.75
N MET A 221 10.23 -7.21 5.09
CA MET A 221 9.82 -5.95 5.70
C MET A 221 8.84 -6.25 6.84
N PRO A 222 8.89 -5.54 7.98
CA PRO A 222 7.94 -5.75 9.06
C PRO A 222 6.57 -5.14 8.69
N PRO A 223 5.46 -5.56 9.33
CA PRO A 223 4.22 -4.79 9.29
C PRO A 223 4.48 -3.38 9.82
N LEU A 224 4.01 -2.36 9.10
CA LEU A 224 4.15 -0.97 9.52
C LEU A 224 2.91 -0.51 10.26
N TRP A 225 3.09 0.15 11.39
CA TRP A 225 2.01 0.82 12.10
C TRP A 225 1.96 2.31 11.75
N CYS A 226 0.80 2.76 11.29
CA CYS A 226 0.53 4.16 11.03
C CYS A 226 -0.61 4.67 11.92
N ARG A 227 -0.50 5.92 12.35
CA ARG A 227 -1.61 6.64 13.00
C ARG A 227 -2.51 7.36 12.02
N LEU A 228 -2.00 7.73 10.85
CA LEU A 228 -2.70 8.53 9.84
C LEU A 228 -2.55 7.83 8.50
N ASP A 229 -3.55 8.02 7.66
CA ASP A 229 -3.63 7.57 6.28
C ASP A 229 -2.70 8.35 5.36
N ARG A 230 -2.43 7.84 4.15
CA ARG A 230 -1.72 8.57 3.08
C ARG A 230 -2.66 8.68 1.89
N LEU A 231 -2.95 9.90 1.47
CA LEU A 231 -3.79 10.22 0.30
C LEU A 231 -3.09 11.25 -0.60
N TRP A 232 -3.52 11.44 -1.84
CA TRP A 232 -2.92 12.41 -2.79
C TRP A 232 -3.55 13.81 -2.71
N PHE A 233 -4.42 14.02 -1.71
CA PHE A 233 -5.13 15.27 -1.49
C PHE A 233 -5.14 15.61 0.01
N PRO A 234 -5.33 16.89 0.38
CA PRO A 234 -5.39 17.30 1.79
C PRO A 234 -6.48 16.58 2.58
N HIS A 235 -6.16 16.08 3.78
CA HIS A 235 -7.10 15.31 4.59
C HIS A 235 -6.79 15.44 6.10
N PRO A 236 -7.76 15.19 7.00
CA PRO A 236 -7.56 15.36 8.45
C PRO A 236 -6.81 14.19 9.11
N GLY A 237 -6.05 13.42 8.34
CA GLY A 237 -5.33 12.23 8.81
C GLY A 237 -6.08 10.91 8.57
N VAL A 238 -7.39 10.83 8.80
CA VAL A 238 -8.26 9.74 8.36
C VAL A 238 -9.55 10.34 7.83
N LEU A 239 -10.13 9.77 6.76
CA LEU A 239 -11.34 10.28 6.16
C LEU A 239 -12.54 10.11 7.08
N GLU A 240 -13.29 11.19 7.31
CA GLU A 240 -14.52 11.17 8.09
C GLU A 240 -15.54 10.21 7.45
N GLY A 241 -16.25 9.44 8.28
CA GLY A 241 -17.19 8.42 7.84
C GLY A 241 -16.56 7.11 7.35
N SER A 242 -15.25 7.08 7.08
CA SER A 242 -14.57 5.82 6.73
C SER A 242 -14.49 4.86 7.92
N MET A 243 -14.31 3.56 7.65
CA MET A 243 -14.12 2.54 8.67
C MET A 243 -12.64 2.37 9.07
N THR A 244 -11.74 3.27 8.68
CA THR A 244 -10.31 3.18 9.03
C THR A 244 -10.13 3.25 10.54
N ARG A 245 -9.61 2.17 11.14
CA ARG A 245 -9.22 2.15 12.55
C ARG A 245 -7.87 2.85 12.72
N GLN A 246 -7.62 3.44 13.88
CA GLN A 246 -6.31 3.98 14.21
C GLN A 246 -5.81 3.45 15.57
N PRO A 247 -4.51 3.16 15.72
CA PRO A 247 -3.56 2.97 14.62
C PRO A 247 -3.94 1.73 13.78
N PHE A 248 -3.41 1.64 12.57
CA PHE A 248 -3.64 0.50 11.68
C PHE A 248 -2.31 0.00 11.11
N ILE A 249 -2.32 -1.24 10.63
CA ILE A 249 -1.22 -1.76 9.83
C ILE A 249 -1.34 -1.07 8.47
N CYS A 250 -0.45 -0.12 8.20
CA CYS A 250 -0.41 0.55 6.92
C CYS A 250 0.41 -0.26 5.92
N PRO A 251 0.00 -0.28 4.65
CA PRO A 251 0.77 -0.84 3.56
C PRO A 251 2.17 -0.21 3.45
N LEU A 252 3.15 -0.98 2.96
CA LEU A 252 4.53 -0.52 2.84
C LEU A 252 4.67 0.79 2.04
N ASP A 253 3.86 0.93 0.99
CA ASP A 253 3.84 2.09 0.10
C ASP A 253 3.21 3.35 0.74
N HIS A 254 2.73 3.29 1.98
CA HIS A 254 2.37 4.50 2.73
C HIS A 254 3.60 5.25 3.26
N VAL A 255 4.75 4.57 3.38
CA VAL A 255 5.96 5.14 3.98
C VAL A 255 7.15 5.06 3.03
N PHE A 256 7.26 3.98 2.24
CA PHE A 256 8.39 3.72 1.36
C PHE A 256 8.00 3.80 -0.13
N GLU A 257 8.90 4.29 -0.97
CA GLU A 257 8.75 4.28 -2.42
C GLU A 257 9.16 2.90 -2.98
N VAL A 258 8.21 1.95 -2.93
CA VAL A 258 8.44 0.53 -3.29
C VAL A 258 9.02 0.36 -4.70
N ASN A 259 8.57 1.17 -5.67
CA ASN A 259 9.13 1.22 -7.02
C ASN A 259 10.62 1.59 -7.03
N VAL A 260 11.06 2.46 -6.14
CA VAL A 260 12.47 2.85 -6.02
C VAL A 260 13.25 1.75 -5.31
N MET A 261 12.66 1.11 -4.30
CA MET A 261 13.30 -0.02 -3.58
C MET A 261 13.60 -1.20 -4.51
N LEU A 262 12.68 -1.50 -5.42
CA LEU A 262 12.79 -2.61 -6.38
C LEU A 262 13.57 -2.25 -7.66
N LYS A 263 13.95 -0.98 -7.82
CA LYS A 263 14.71 -0.52 -9.00
C LYS A 263 16.16 -0.97 -8.90
N GLU A 264 16.69 -1.52 -10.00
CA GLU A 264 18.13 -1.74 -10.15
C GLU A 264 18.86 -0.40 -10.24
N LEU A 265 19.89 -0.24 -9.42
CA LEU A 265 20.70 0.97 -9.31
C LEU A 265 22.18 0.61 -9.40
N PRO A 266 23.03 1.44 -10.03
CA PRO A 266 24.46 1.18 -10.20
C PRO A 266 25.16 0.83 -8.88
N GLU A 267 25.86 -0.31 -8.83
CA GLU A 267 26.51 -0.77 -7.59
C GLU A 267 27.67 0.13 -7.18
N GLU A 268 28.31 0.81 -8.13
CA GLU A 268 29.42 1.73 -7.89
C GLU A 268 28.99 2.95 -7.07
N GLU A 269 27.74 3.38 -7.20
CA GLU A 269 27.18 4.56 -6.51
C GLU A 269 26.29 4.17 -5.32
N PHE A 270 25.53 3.08 -5.46
CA PHE A 270 24.47 2.68 -4.51
C PHE A 270 24.78 1.37 -3.77
N GLY A 271 25.91 0.73 -4.06
CA GLY A 271 26.28 -0.54 -3.46
C GLY A 271 25.39 -1.69 -3.96
N PRO A 272 25.51 -2.89 -3.38
CA PRO A 272 24.72 -4.04 -3.83
C PRO A 272 23.22 -3.80 -3.67
N GLY A 273 22.42 -4.43 -4.53
CA GLY A 273 20.96 -4.44 -4.39
C GLY A 273 20.52 -5.08 -3.07
N ILE A 274 19.44 -4.56 -2.49
CA ILE A 274 18.82 -5.10 -1.28
C ILE A 274 17.44 -5.61 -1.64
N GLY A 275 17.29 -6.93 -1.74
CA GLY A 275 15.99 -7.55 -1.99
C GLY A 275 15.04 -7.32 -0.82
N ILE A 276 13.77 -7.07 -1.11
CA ILE A 276 12.71 -6.98 -0.10
C ILE A 276 11.55 -7.94 -0.38
N ARG A 277 10.81 -8.29 0.67
CA ARG A 277 9.53 -9.00 0.63
C ARG A 277 8.55 -8.40 1.63
N GLU A 278 7.28 -8.60 1.34
CA GLU A 278 6.16 -8.27 2.20
C GLU A 278 6.22 -9.02 3.54
N TYR A 279 5.66 -8.42 4.59
CA TYR A 279 5.64 -9.00 5.94
C TYR A 279 4.92 -10.35 6.02
N SER A 280 3.98 -10.59 5.10
CA SER A 280 3.14 -11.79 5.09
C SER A 280 3.81 -12.98 4.41
N ILE A 281 4.98 -12.83 3.76
CA ILE A 281 5.59 -13.93 2.98
C ILE A 281 5.85 -15.19 3.82
N LEU A 282 6.19 -15.02 5.10
CA LEU A 282 6.50 -16.13 6.02
C LEU A 282 5.26 -16.97 6.34
N ASP A 283 4.09 -16.34 6.33
CA ASP A 283 2.79 -16.98 6.55
C ASP A 283 2.16 -17.48 5.24
N ASN A 284 2.74 -17.15 4.09
CA ASN A 284 2.18 -17.49 2.79
C ASN A 284 2.13 -19.03 2.61
N PRO A 285 0.99 -19.60 2.19
CA PRO A 285 0.85 -21.04 1.93
C PRO A 285 1.83 -21.57 0.89
N ALA A 286 2.21 -20.76 -0.10
CA ALA A 286 3.14 -21.13 -1.18
C ALA A 286 4.60 -21.20 -0.73
N LEU A 287 4.94 -20.69 0.47
CA LEU A 287 6.31 -20.75 0.99
C LEU A 287 6.74 -22.21 1.23
N PRO A 288 7.82 -22.70 0.58
CA PRO A 288 8.27 -24.08 0.66
C PRO A 288 8.57 -24.54 2.09
N LYS A 289 8.33 -25.82 2.36
CA LYS A 289 8.57 -26.42 3.68
C LYS A 289 10.05 -26.38 4.06
N GLU A 290 10.95 -26.50 3.09
CA GLU A 290 12.40 -26.43 3.36
C GLU A 290 12.78 -25.06 3.93
N VAL A 291 12.22 -23.98 3.37
CA VAL A 291 12.46 -22.61 3.84
C VAL A 291 11.82 -22.37 5.20
N LYS A 292 10.56 -22.82 5.40
CA LYS A 292 9.86 -22.71 6.70
C LYS A 292 10.60 -23.41 7.83
N ASN A 293 11.25 -24.54 7.54
CA ASN A 293 11.96 -25.35 8.54
C ASN A 293 13.42 -24.93 8.73
N SER A 294 13.98 -24.07 7.87
CA SER A 294 15.37 -23.61 7.93
C SER A 294 15.52 -22.30 8.72
N TRP A 295 15.02 -22.26 9.96
CA TRP A 295 15.05 -21.06 10.81
C TRP A 295 16.32 -20.99 11.68
N LEU A 296 16.91 -19.79 11.78
CA LEU A 296 18.02 -19.51 12.69
C LEU A 296 17.81 -18.15 13.37
N ASP A 297 17.57 -18.17 14.68
CA ASP A 297 17.51 -16.95 15.47
C ASP A 297 18.91 -16.43 15.80
N VAL A 298 19.12 -15.14 15.53
CA VAL A 298 20.37 -14.43 15.82
C VAL A 298 20.08 -13.21 16.69
N HIS A 299 21.01 -12.92 17.60
CA HIS A 299 20.96 -11.74 18.44
C HIS A 299 22.12 -10.81 18.10
N LEU A 300 21.82 -9.52 17.97
CA LEU A 300 22.86 -8.50 17.90
C LEU A 300 23.39 -8.28 19.32
N CYS A 301 24.70 -8.42 19.47
CA CYS A 301 25.39 -8.15 20.72
C CYS A 301 26.56 -7.21 20.45
N LYS A 302 26.96 -6.46 21.48
CA LYS A 302 28.11 -5.57 21.39
C LYS A 302 29.35 -6.34 21.82
N GLU A 303 30.43 -6.23 21.06
CA GLU A 303 31.68 -6.90 21.42
C GLU A 303 32.10 -6.53 22.85
N GLY A 304 32.44 -7.54 23.65
CA GLY A 304 32.79 -7.39 25.07
C GLY A 304 31.60 -7.45 26.04
N THR A 305 30.34 -7.58 25.59
CA THR A 305 29.23 -7.93 26.50
C THR A 305 29.25 -9.43 26.82
N GLN A 306 28.87 -9.77 28.07
CA GLN A 306 28.65 -11.17 28.48
C GLN A 306 27.77 -11.89 27.44
N ASP A 307 28.13 -13.12 27.10
CA ASP A 307 27.46 -13.98 26.09
C ASP A 307 27.57 -13.55 24.61
N CYS A 308 28.32 -12.50 24.28
CA CYS A 308 28.59 -12.13 22.87
C CYS A 308 29.76 -12.91 22.25
N ASP A 309 30.65 -13.45 23.08
CA ASP A 309 31.65 -14.45 22.69
C ASP A 309 31.16 -15.82 23.14
N THR A 310 30.88 -16.72 22.21
CA THR A 310 30.40 -18.08 22.52
C THR A 310 31.50 -18.89 23.21
N SER A 311 31.59 -18.82 24.53
CA SER A 311 32.36 -19.76 25.34
C SER A 311 31.48 -20.94 25.74
N ASN A 312 31.26 -21.90 24.84
CA ASN A 312 31.05 -23.30 25.24
C ASN A 312 31.25 -24.28 24.08
N LYS A 313 32.18 -25.23 24.29
CA LYS A 313 32.80 -26.16 23.33
C LYS A 313 31.88 -27.26 22.76
N THR A 314 30.56 -27.11 22.74
CA THR A 314 29.64 -28.19 22.31
C THR A 314 28.52 -27.78 21.36
N ALA A 315 28.48 -26.54 20.87
CA ALA A 315 27.65 -26.18 19.73
C ALA A 315 28.41 -25.20 18.84
N THR A 316 28.55 -25.50 17.54
CA THR A 316 29.03 -24.58 16.50
C THR A 316 28.04 -23.44 16.30
N ARG A 317 27.91 -22.55 17.28
CA ARG A 317 27.25 -21.25 17.12
C ARG A 317 28.30 -20.30 16.53
N GLY A 318 28.20 -20.04 15.23
CA GLY A 318 29.10 -19.13 14.53
C GLY A 318 28.85 -17.68 14.94
N VAL A 319 29.92 -16.93 15.21
CA VAL A 319 29.86 -15.48 15.42
C VAL A 319 30.19 -14.80 14.11
N LEU A 320 29.27 -13.96 13.60
CA LEU A 320 29.57 -13.06 12.49
C LEU A 320 29.92 -11.68 13.04
N ARG A 321 31.14 -11.22 12.77
CA ARG A 321 31.58 -9.88 13.16
C ARG A 321 31.23 -8.89 12.07
N PHE A 322 30.49 -7.85 12.43
CA PHE A 322 30.26 -6.73 11.52
C PHE A 322 31.53 -5.87 11.41
N PRO A 323 31.80 -5.30 10.22
CA PRO A 323 33.02 -4.52 9.96
C PRO A 323 33.17 -3.33 10.93
N LYS A 324 34.42 -2.94 11.23
CA LYS A 324 34.75 -1.79 12.10
C LYS A 324 35.63 -0.79 11.35
N GLN A 325 35.04 0.39 11.11
CA GLN A 325 35.63 1.63 10.58
C GLN A 325 36.99 1.48 9.90
N SER A 326 36.95 1.03 8.64
CA SER A 326 38.05 1.15 7.66
C SER A 326 37.65 2.07 6.49
N ASN A 327 38.63 2.58 5.73
CA ASN A 327 38.34 3.45 4.57
C ASN A 327 37.45 2.77 3.51
N GLU A 328 37.57 1.45 3.34
CA GLU A 328 36.70 0.68 2.44
C GLU A 328 35.28 0.55 3.00
N GLU A 329 35.14 0.46 4.31
CA GLU A 329 33.84 0.42 4.98
C GLU A 329 33.13 1.76 4.90
N THR A 330 33.85 2.88 5.01
CA THR A 330 33.27 4.22 4.78
C THR A 330 32.69 4.32 3.37
N LYS A 331 33.41 3.87 2.34
CA LYS A 331 32.88 3.85 0.97
C LYS A 331 31.66 2.93 0.82
N LYS A 332 31.65 1.77 1.49
CA LYS A 332 30.48 0.86 1.50
C LYS A 332 29.28 1.51 2.20
N GLU A 333 29.52 2.21 3.30
CA GLU A 333 28.53 2.97 4.04
C GLU A 333 27.95 4.08 3.17
N ASP A 334 28.77 4.92 2.54
CA ASP A 334 28.31 6.01 1.67
C ASP A 334 27.39 5.51 0.56
N ARG A 335 27.78 4.41 -0.09
CA ARG A 335 26.96 3.75 -1.12
C ARG A 335 25.63 3.23 -0.57
N PHE A 336 25.66 2.56 0.58
CA PHE A 336 24.44 2.11 1.26
C PHE A 336 23.53 3.30 1.60
N ARG A 337 24.09 4.37 2.19
CA ARG A 337 23.37 5.60 2.53
C ARG A 337 22.74 6.23 1.28
N ASN A 338 23.48 6.29 0.18
CA ASN A 338 23.00 6.79 -1.11
C ASN A 338 21.80 6.01 -1.66
N ARG A 339 21.75 4.70 -1.41
CA ARG A 339 20.63 3.85 -1.80
C ARG A 339 19.43 4.11 -0.91
N VAL A 340 19.57 3.90 0.39
CA VAL A 340 18.42 3.85 1.32
C VAL A 340 17.79 5.21 1.58
N LYS A 341 18.53 6.31 1.39
CA LYS A 341 17.95 7.67 1.48
C LYS A 341 16.81 7.86 0.47
N ARG A 342 16.88 7.21 -0.69
CA ARG A 342 15.88 7.29 -1.78
C ARG A 342 14.65 6.40 -1.57
N TYR A 343 14.67 5.55 -0.54
CA TYR A 343 13.58 4.60 -0.29
C TYR A 343 12.38 5.25 0.38
N MET A 344 12.53 6.45 0.92
CA MET A 344 11.45 7.12 1.64
C MET A 344 10.48 7.83 0.70
N GLY A 345 9.20 7.74 1.03
CA GLY A 345 8.16 8.50 0.35
C GLY A 345 7.79 9.79 1.09
N ILE A 346 6.58 10.24 0.82
CA ILE A 346 5.97 11.41 1.45
C ILE A 346 4.70 11.00 2.17
N TRP A 347 4.41 11.68 3.28
CA TRP A 347 3.07 11.73 3.83
C TRP A 347 2.33 12.91 3.20
N CYS A 348 1.14 12.69 2.65
CA CYS A 348 0.32 13.72 2.02
C CYS A 348 -1.13 13.57 2.50
N CYS A 349 -1.86 14.66 2.79
CA CYS A 349 -1.41 16.05 2.81
C CYS A 349 -2.01 16.87 3.95
N VAL A 350 -1.21 17.81 4.45
CA VAL A 350 -1.61 18.84 5.41
C VAL A 350 -2.67 19.75 4.77
N LEU A 351 -3.77 19.98 5.48
CA LEU A 351 -4.81 20.92 5.09
C LEU A 351 -4.27 22.35 5.02
N ASP A 352 -4.73 23.09 4.00
CA ASP A 352 -4.43 24.52 3.81
C ASP A 352 -2.93 24.88 3.73
N HIS A 353 -2.10 23.94 3.28
CA HIS A 353 -0.65 24.14 3.11
C HIS A 353 -0.21 23.73 1.70
N ILE A 354 0.61 24.56 1.04
CA ILE A 354 1.16 24.28 -0.30
C ILE A 354 2.67 24.61 -0.31
N PRO A 355 3.56 23.63 -0.59
CA PRO A 355 3.30 22.21 -0.76
C PRO A 355 2.77 21.54 0.52
N GLY A 356 1.84 20.60 0.40
CA GLY A 356 1.13 20.02 1.57
C GLY A 356 1.74 18.73 2.12
N HIS A 357 2.75 18.16 1.46
CA HIS A 357 3.35 16.90 1.86
C HIS A 357 4.52 17.07 2.81
N ILE A 358 4.84 16.00 3.55
CA ILE A 358 5.96 15.92 4.48
C ILE A 358 6.83 14.73 4.07
N TYR A 359 8.12 14.94 3.85
CA TYR A 359 9.05 13.85 3.54
C TYR A 359 9.29 12.98 4.77
N TYR A 360 9.15 11.67 4.60
CA TYR A 360 9.81 10.75 5.51
C TYR A 360 11.32 10.80 5.24
N ASP A 361 12.11 10.63 6.29
CA ASP A 361 13.56 10.75 6.20
C ASP A 361 14.23 9.55 6.86
N MET A 362 15.00 8.80 6.07
CA MET A 362 15.73 7.63 6.55
C MET A 362 16.73 7.99 7.66
N TYR A 363 17.23 9.23 7.69
CA TYR A 363 18.24 9.75 8.60
C TYR A 363 17.73 10.90 9.46
N TRP A 364 16.42 10.94 9.74
CA TRP A 364 15.79 11.95 10.61
C TRP A 364 16.52 12.12 11.96
N ASP A 365 17.06 11.03 12.53
CA ASP A 365 17.69 11.01 13.86
C ASP A 365 19.12 11.56 13.87
N GLU A 366 19.70 11.79 12.70
CA GLU A 366 21.03 12.41 12.54
C GLU A 366 20.93 13.91 12.23
N LYS A 367 19.72 14.46 12.09
CA LYS A 367 19.46 15.86 11.75
C LYS A 367 19.00 16.63 12.99
N PRO A 368 19.86 17.48 13.59
CA PRO A 368 19.48 18.27 14.76
C PRO A 368 18.26 19.15 14.47
N GLY A 369 17.24 19.07 15.32
CA GLY A 369 16.03 19.89 15.18
C GLY A 369 15.08 19.46 14.06
N TRP A 370 15.26 18.27 13.46
CA TRP A 370 14.32 17.74 12.48
C TRP A 370 12.87 17.73 13.01
N LYS A 371 11.93 18.16 12.16
CA LYS A 371 10.50 18.19 12.45
C LYS A 371 9.71 17.68 11.26
N ALA A 372 8.58 17.05 11.54
CA ALA A 372 7.60 16.65 10.54
C ALA A 372 6.76 17.86 10.11
N VAL A 373 7.34 18.73 9.29
CA VAL A 373 6.68 19.92 8.72
C VAL A 373 6.74 19.87 7.20
N PRO A 374 5.71 20.35 6.51
CA PRO A 374 5.76 20.48 5.06
C PRO A 374 6.80 21.53 4.63
N PRO A 375 7.34 21.45 3.40
CA PRO A 375 8.20 22.48 2.82
C PRO A 375 7.54 23.86 2.94
N GLN A 376 8.29 24.87 3.38
CA GLN A 376 7.75 26.22 3.57
C GLN A 376 7.64 27.00 2.26
N THR A 377 8.49 26.65 1.29
CA THR A 377 8.48 27.20 -0.07
C THR A 377 8.61 26.09 -1.10
N SER A 378 8.41 26.42 -2.38
CA SER A 378 8.70 25.51 -3.49
C SER A 378 10.17 25.18 -3.63
N GLU A 379 11.06 26.10 -3.23
CA GLU A 379 12.51 25.90 -3.26
C GLU A 379 12.97 24.88 -2.21
N ASP A 380 12.27 24.82 -1.07
CA ASP A 380 12.51 23.84 0.00
C ASP A 380 11.93 22.45 -0.35
N ASP A 381 11.12 22.35 -1.41
CA ASP A 381 10.44 21.12 -1.80
C ASP A 381 11.34 20.22 -2.64
N HIS A 382 12.30 19.61 -1.96
CA HIS A 382 13.12 18.56 -2.52
C HIS A 382 13.22 17.39 -1.56
N PRO A 383 13.36 16.16 -2.07
CA PRO A 383 13.63 15.02 -1.22
C PRO A 383 14.88 15.24 -0.34
N PRO A 384 14.95 14.65 0.87
CA PRO A 384 16.02 14.91 1.83
C PRO A 384 17.42 14.34 1.47
N TRP A 385 17.73 14.13 0.18
CA TRP A 385 18.91 13.41 -0.29
C TRP A 385 19.61 13.91 -1.54
#